data_AF-A0A0B1S6Q1-F1
#
_entry.id   AF-A0A0B1S6Q1-F1
#
_cell.length_a   1.000
_cell.length_b   1.000
_cell.length_c   1.000
_cell.angle_alpha   90.00
_cell.angle_beta   90.00
_cell.angle_gamma   90.00
#
_symmetry.space_group_name_H-M   'P 1'
#
loop_
_entity.id
_entity.type
_entity.pdbx_description
1 polymer ?
#
loop_
_entity_poly.entity_id
_entity_poly.type
_entity_poly.pdbx_seq_one_letter_code
_entity_poly.pdbx_strand_id
1 'polypeptide(L)'
;KVSIFRNARLVEAKNTTIIIRKEHFNSETLESALRQILSDKSFAARAKRLSSLMVNKPFPIKERLLSTVEFSIKHGKISNLDVYGENLNLLQYYSIDVIAFLSLIALVMLVIFVQFCRILLKLVLLRKLKQE
;
A
#
# COMPACT_ATOMS: atom_id res chain seq x y z
N LYS A 1 -3.12 4.87 3.67
CA LYS A 1 -3.81 4.99 4.99
C LYS A 1 -3.41 3.91 6.01
N VAL A 2 -3.32 2.63 5.63
CA VAL A 2 -2.97 1.51 6.54
C VAL A 2 -1.62 1.67 7.26
N SER A 3 -0.62 2.27 6.60
CA SER A 3 0.73 2.49 7.14
C SER A 3 0.74 3.35 8.42
N ILE A 4 -0.02 4.45 8.47
CA ILE A 4 -0.01 5.39 9.61
C ILE A 4 -0.56 4.70 10.87
N PHE A 5 -1.65 3.95 10.73
CA PHE A 5 -2.24 3.23 11.86
C PHE A 5 -1.34 2.09 12.37
N ARG A 6 -0.70 1.36 11.44
CA ARG A 6 0.29 0.34 11.81
C ARG A 6 1.47 0.94 12.58
N ASN A 7 1.96 2.09 12.15
CA ASN A 7 3.04 2.80 12.83
C ASN A 7 2.59 3.33 14.20
N ALA A 8 1.37 3.85 14.32
CA ALA A 8 0.80 4.30 15.59
C ALA A 8 0.71 3.14 16.60
N ARG A 9 0.21 1.97 16.18
CA ARG A 9 0.15 0.76 17.03
C ARG A 9 1.52 0.29 17.50
N LEU A 10 2.57 0.46 16.69
CA LEU A 10 3.94 0.12 17.08
C LEU A 10 4.44 1.00 18.25
N VAL A 11 4.06 2.28 18.26
CA VAL A 11 4.46 3.21 19.34
C VAL A 11 3.57 3.06 20.57
N GLU A 12 2.28 2.75 20.37
CA GLU A 12 1.35 2.38 21.45
C GLU A 12 1.78 1.10 22.17
N ALA A 13 2.26 0.08 21.44
CA ALA A 13 2.80 -1.14 22.05
C ALA A 13 4.03 -0.88 22.94
N LYS A 14 4.71 0.27 22.77
CA LYS A 14 5.80 0.74 23.64
C LYS A 14 5.28 1.57 24.82
N ASN A 15 3.97 1.64 25.01
CA ASN A 15 3.26 2.40 26.03
C ASN A 15 3.77 3.84 26.17
N THR A 16 4.06 4.47 25.04
CA THR A 16 4.63 5.84 24.97
C THR A 16 3.60 6.87 24.48
N THR A 17 2.51 6.41 23.87
CA THR A 17 1.50 7.26 23.21
C THR A 17 0.11 6.66 23.35
N ILE A 18 -0.92 7.51 23.20
CA ILE A 18 -2.33 7.12 23.11
C ILE A 18 -2.80 7.32 21.67
N ILE A 19 -3.49 6.34 21.09
CA ILE A 19 -4.04 6.44 19.73
C ILE A 19 -5.50 6.89 19.80
N ILE A 20 -5.81 8.01 19.14
CA ILE A 20 -7.19 8.44 18.91
C ILE A 20 -7.57 8.11 17.46
N ARG A 21 -8.64 7.35 17.30
CA ARG A 21 -9.19 6.99 15.98
C ARG A 21 -9.95 8.17 15.38
N LYS A 22 -9.89 8.35 14.06
CA LYS A 22 -10.53 9.49 13.37
C LYS A 22 -12.04 9.52 13.60
N GLU A 23 -12.67 8.36 13.67
CA GLU A 23 -14.11 8.22 13.88
C GLU A 23 -14.55 8.70 15.27
N HIS A 24 -13.62 8.77 16.22
CA HIS A 24 -13.86 9.15 17.61
C HIS A 24 -13.15 10.46 17.99
N PHE A 25 -12.64 11.22 17.02
CA PHE A 25 -11.90 12.44 17.30
C PHE A 25 -12.85 13.60 17.60
N ASN A 26 -12.91 14.01 18.86
CA ASN A 26 -13.71 15.14 19.35
C ASN A 26 -12.99 15.86 20.52
N SER A 27 -13.55 16.97 21.00
CA SER A 27 -12.93 17.75 22.09
C SER A 27 -12.74 16.94 23.38
N GLU A 28 -13.73 16.12 23.75
CA GLU A 28 -13.71 15.35 24.99
C GLU A 28 -12.66 14.24 24.97
N THR A 29 -12.57 13.50 23.86
CA THR A 29 -11.56 12.43 23.70
C THR A 29 -10.15 12.99 23.65
N LEU A 30 -9.96 14.16 23.04
CA LEU A 30 -8.67 14.84 23.04
C LEU A 30 -8.29 15.32 24.45
N GLU A 31 -9.23 15.95 25.17
CA GLU A 31 -9.01 16.40 26.54
C GLU A 31 -8.68 15.24 27.48
N SER A 32 -9.43 14.14 27.39
CA SER A 32 -9.20 12.93 28.18
C SER A 32 -7.81 12.33 27.91
N ALA A 33 -7.42 12.21 26.64
CA ALA A 33 -6.09 11.70 26.27
C ALA A 33 -4.96 12.62 26.76
N LEU A 34 -5.13 13.94 26.67
CA LEU A 34 -4.16 14.92 27.20
C LEU A 34 -4.05 14.82 28.72
N ARG A 35 -5.17 14.80 29.44
CA ARG A 35 -5.20 14.62 30.89
C ARG A 35 -4.51 13.33 31.28
N GLN A 36 -4.74 12.23 30.56
CA GLN A 36 -4.09 10.94 30.82
C GLN A 36 -2.57 11.01 30.65
N ILE A 37 -2.07 11.59 29.55
CA ILE A 37 -0.63 11.72 29.29
C ILE A 37 0.06 12.64 30.31
N LEU A 38 -0.61 13.73 30.72
CA LEU A 38 -0.06 14.68 31.68
C LEU A 38 -0.11 14.16 33.12
N SER A 39 -1.12 13.36 33.47
CA SER A 39 -1.26 12.81 34.82
C SER A 39 -0.31 11.65 35.09
N ASP A 40 -0.13 10.76 34.10
CA ASP A 40 0.75 9.61 34.25
C ASP A 40 2.17 9.90 33.74
N LYS A 41 3.08 10.12 34.68
CA LYS A 41 4.52 10.34 34.40
C LYS A 41 5.20 9.15 33.72
N SER A 42 4.60 7.96 33.73
CA SER A 42 5.15 6.76 33.08
C SER A 42 5.29 6.95 31.57
N PHE A 43 4.39 7.69 30.92
CA PHE A 43 4.48 8.01 29.49
C PHE A 43 5.75 8.81 29.19
N ALA A 44 6.01 9.87 29.95
CA ALA A 44 7.21 10.70 29.79
C ALA A 44 8.51 9.91 30.08
N ALA A 45 8.51 9.07 31.12
CA ALA A 45 9.65 8.24 31.46
C ALA A 45 9.96 7.21 30.35
N ARG A 46 8.93 6.55 29.81
CA ARG A 46 9.07 5.60 28.70
C ARG A 46 9.48 6.29 27.40
N ALA A 47 8.92 7.48 27.11
CA ALA A 47 9.33 8.30 25.97
C ALA A 47 10.81 8.68 26.05
N LYS A 48 11.27 9.14 27.22
CA LYS A 48 12.67 9.50 27.45
C LYS A 48 13.60 8.29 27.34
N ARG A 49 13.19 7.13 27.87
CA ARG A 49 13.92 5.87 27.69
C ARG A 49 13.99 5.43 26.24
N LEU A 50 12.89 5.53 25.49
CA LEU A 50 12.88 5.18 24.06
C LEU A 50 13.80 6.12 23.28
N SER A 51 13.76 7.42 23.57
CA SER A 51 14.65 8.41 22.97
C SER A 51 16.12 8.08 23.26
N SER A 52 16.48 7.77 24.52
CA SER A 52 17.86 7.42 24.86
C SER A 52 18.33 6.13 24.17
N LEU A 53 17.45 5.14 24.00
CA LEU A 53 17.75 3.92 23.25
C LEU A 53 17.95 4.19 21.75
N MET A 54 17.21 5.14 21.16
CA MET A 54 17.36 5.51 19.75
C MET A 54 18.66 6.27 19.49
N VAL A 55 19.06 7.15 20.42
CA VAL A 55 20.33 7.88 20.34
C VAL A 55 21.51 6.95 20.59
N ASN A 56 21.44 6.11 21.63
CA ASN A 56 22.50 5.18 22.01
C ASN A 56 22.36 3.82 21.31
N LYS A 57 21.90 3.80 20.06
CA LYS A 57 21.79 2.56 19.30
C LYS A 57 23.20 1.92 19.22
N PRO A 58 23.36 0.63 19.54
CA PRO A 58 24.67 0.00 19.75
C PRO A 58 25.58 0.01 18.51
N PHE A 59 25.03 0.21 17.32
CA PHE A 59 25.79 0.36 16.10
C PHE A 59 25.42 1.70 15.47
N PRO A 60 26.39 2.64 15.33
CA PRO A 60 26.13 3.90 14.67
C PRO A 60 25.71 3.63 13.23
N ILE A 61 24.81 4.48 12.72
CA ILE A 61 24.22 4.29 11.40
C ILE A 61 25.30 4.28 10.32
N LYS A 62 26.34 5.10 10.47
CA LYS A 62 27.48 5.18 9.54
C LYS A 62 28.23 3.84 9.41
N GLU A 63 28.62 3.23 10.53
CA GLU A 63 29.31 1.93 10.52
C GLU A 63 28.42 0.82 9.96
N ARG A 64 27.14 0.83 10.31
CA ARG A 64 26.18 -0.13 9.72
C ARG A 64 26.12 0.03 8.21
N LEU A 65 26.02 1.25 7.69
CA LEU A 65 26.00 1.51 6.26
C LEU A 65 27.29 1.04 5.59
N LEU A 66 28.44 1.37 6.17
CA LEU A 66 29.75 0.91 5.68
C LEU A 66 29.81 -0.62 5.65
N SER A 67 29.43 -1.29 6.74
CA SER A 67 29.41 -2.76 6.80
C SER A 67 28.46 -3.38 5.77
N THR A 68 27.30 -2.75 5.50
CA THR A 68 26.37 -3.21 4.46
C THR A 68 26.96 -3.02 3.07
N VAL A 69 27.62 -1.89 2.81
CA VAL A 69 28.30 -1.63 1.52
C VAL A 69 29.47 -2.59 1.33
N GLU A 70 30.33 -2.75 2.33
CA GLU A 70 31.44 -3.71 2.32
C GLU A 70 30.95 -5.14 2.11
N PHE A 71 29.87 -5.53 2.78
CA PHE A 71 29.23 -6.83 2.58
C PHE A 71 28.75 -7.01 1.14
N SER A 72 28.10 -6.00 0.56
CA SER A 72 27.64 -6.01 -0.83
C SER A 72 28.79 -6.05 -1.84
N ILE A 73 29.89 -5.33 -1.59
CA ILE A 73 31.09 -5.36 -2.45
C ILE A 73 31.76 -6.74 -2.36
N LYS A 74 31.88 -7.28 -1.14
CA LYS A 74 32.58 -8.56 -0.89
C LYS A 74 31.84 -9.77 -1.47
N HIS A 75 30.51 -9.76 -1.43
CA HIS A 75 29.69 -10.89 -1.91
C HIS A 75 29.04 -10.63 -3.27
N GLY A 76 29.21 -9.44 -3.85
CA GLY A 76 28.66 -9.08 -5.15
C GLY A 76 27.13 -9.18 -5.21
N LYS A 77 26.58 -9.43 -6.41
CA LYS A 77 25.14 -9.69 -6.60
C LYS A 77 24.75 -10.95 -5.83
N ILE A 78 24.00 -10.77 -4.75
CA ILE A 78 23.33 -11.87 -4.06
C ILE A 78 22.06 -12.17 -4.86
N SER A 79 22.01 -13.33 -5.51
CA SER A 79 20.94 -13.73 -6.45
C SER A 79 19.50 -13.57 -5.92
N ASN A 80 19.30 -13.60 -4.60
CA ASN A 80 18.00 -13.45 -3.95
C ASN A 80 17.69 -12.03 -3.43
N LEU A 81 18.66 -11.11 -3.46
CA LEU A 81 18.49 -9.69 -3.11
C LEU A 81 18.48 -8.79 -4.35
N ASP A 82 18.70 -9.38 -5.53
CA ASP A 82 18.57 -8.66 -6.78
C ASP A 82 17.10 -8.31 -7.02
N VAL A 83 16.85 -7.11 -7.55
CA VAL A 83 15.51 -6.76 -8.00
C VAL A 83 15.21 -7.67 -9.17
N TYR A 84 14.37 -8.69 -8.95
CA TYR A 84 13.97 -9.67 -9.96
C TYR A 84 13.50 -9.04 -11.28
N GLY A 85 13.12 -7.75 -11.25
CA GLY A 85 12.82 -6.92 -12.42
C GLY A 85 13.85 -6.97 -13.56
N GLU A 86 15.16 -7.08 -13.27
CA GLU A 86 16.19 -7.04 -14.33
C GLU A 86 16.33 -8.35 -15.13
N ASN A 87 15.94 -9.50 -14.55
CA ASN A 87 16.05 -10.81 -15.20
C ASN A 87 14.71 -11.31 -15.77
N LEU A 88 13.68 -10.46 -15.79
CA LEU A 88 12.39 -10.83 -16.37
C LEU A 88 12.48 -10.78 -17.89
N ASN A 89 12.08 -11.89 -18.53
CA ASN A 89 11.90 -11.91 -19.98
C ASN A 89 10.91 -10.78 -20.37
N LEU A 90 11.16 -10.08 -21.48
CA LEU A 90 10.34 -8.92 -21.91
C LEU A 90 8.83 -9.25 -21.95
N LEU A 91 8.50 -10.51 -22.28
CA LEU A 91 7.14 -11.05 -22.26
C LEU A 91 6.51 -11.04 -20.86
N GLN A 92 7.28 -11.37 -19.83
CA GLN A 92 6.83 -11.37 -18.44
C GLN A 92 6.82 -9.95 -17.86
N TYR A 93 7.80 -9.12 -18.21
CA TYR A 93 7.84 -7.72 -17.79
C TYR A 93 6.59 -6.95 -18.25
N TYR A 94 6.20 -7.11 -19.52
CA TYR A 94 4.98 -6.49 -20.05
C TYR A 94 3.71 -7.32 -19.85
N SER A 95 3.79 -8.50 -19.22
CA SER A 95 2.66 -9.42 -19.03
C SER A 95 1.80 -9.58 -20.29
N ILE A 96 2.47 -9.86 -21.41
CA ILE A 96 1.83 -9.90 -22.75
C ILE A 96 0.66 -10.89 -22.79
N ASP A 97 0.75 -12.00 -22.06
CA ASP A 97 -0.33 -12.99 -21.93
C ASP A 97 -1.62 -12.37 -21.34
N VAL A 98 -1.48 -11.55 -20.29
CA VAL A 98 -2.61 -10.85 -19.65
C VAL A 98 -3.23 -9.83 -20.58
N ILE A 99 -2.40 -9.07 -21.31
CA ILE A 99 -2.88 -8.09 -22.30
C ILE A 99 -3.63 -8.78 -23.43
N ALA A 100 -3.08 -9.89 -23.96
CA ALA A 100 -3.71 -10.67 -25.02
C ALA A 100 -5.07 -11.22 -24.57
N PHE A 101 -5.15 -11.82 -23.38
CA PHE A 101 -6.40 -12.33 -22.81
C PHE A 101 -7.45 -11.23 -22.63
N LEU A 102 -7.07 -10.07 -22.06
CA LEU A 102 -7.98 -8.94 -21.88
C LEU A 102 -8.45 -8.36 -23.23
N SER A 103 -7.56 -8.27 -24.22
CA SER A 103 -7.91 -7.79 -25.55
C SER A 103 -8.92 -8.70 -26.26
N LEU A 104 -8.79 -10.03 -26.09
CA LEU A 104 -9.72 -11.00 -26.65
C LEU A 104 -11.11 -10.85 -26.03
N ILE A 105 -11.19 -10.73 -24.70
CA ILE A 105 -12.46 -10.49 -24.00
C ILE A 105 -13.11 -9.20 -24.49
N ALA A 106 -12.34 -8.11 -24.58
CA ALA A 106 -12.84 -6.82 -25.05
C ALA A 106 -13.38 -6.92 -26.50
N LEU A 107 -12.68 -7.64 -27.39
CA LEU A 107 -13.13 -7.87 -28.76
C LEU A 107 -14.47 -8.64 -28.80
N VAL A 108 -14.59 -9.73 -28.03
CA VAL A 108 -15.83 -10.53 -27.96
C VAL A 108 -16.99 -9.68 -27.46
N MET A 109 -16.78 -8.91 -26.38
CA MET A 109 -17.79 -7.99 -25.84
C MET A 109 -18.23 -6.95 -26.88
N LEU A 110 -17.28 -6.38 -27.63
CA LEU A 110 -17.57 -5.41 -28.69
C LEU A 110 -18.39 -6.04 -29.82
N VAL A 111 -18.06 -7.25 -30.26
CA VAL A 111 -18.82 -7.98 -31.28
C VAL A 111 -20.25 -8.23 -30.82
N ILE A 112 -20.44 -8.74 -29.59
CA ILE A 112 -21.76 -8.98 -29.02
C ILE A 112 -22.57 -7.67 -28.96
N PHE A 113 -21.94 -6.59 -28.50
CA PHE A 113 -22.58 -5.28 -28.42
C PHE A 113 -23.04 -4.77 -29.79
N VAL A 114 -22.18 -4.85 -30.82
CA VAL A 114 -22.54 -4.45 -32.19
C VAL A 114 -23.68 -5.29 -32.73
N GLN A 115 -23.66 -6.60 -32.53
CA GLN A 115 -24.73 -7.49 -32.99
C GLN A 115 -26.05 -7.19 -32.27
N PHE A 116 -26.00 -6.96 -30.96
CA PHE A 116 -27.15 -6.56 -30.18
C PHE A 116 -27.75 -5.23 -30.66
N CYS A 117 -26.91 -4.20 -30.88
CA CYS A 117 -27.33 -2.92 -31.45
C CYS A 117 -27.96 -3.09 -32.84
N ARG A 118 -27.38 -3.93 -33.71
CA ARG A 118 -27.94 -4.22 -35.04
C ARG A 118 -29.32 -4.89 -34.95
N ILE A 119 -29.50 -5.84 -34.04
CA ILE A 119 -30.77 -6.51 -33.81
C ILE A 119 -31.81 -5.52 -33.28
N LEU A 120 -31.45 -4.68 -32.31
CA LEU A 120 -32.32 -3.63 -31.79
C LEU A 120 -32.75 -2.64 -32.90
N LEU A 121 -31.80 -2.17 -33.71
CA LEU A 121 -32.10 -1.27 -34.84
C LEU A 121 -33.05 -1.93 -35.85
N LYS A 122 -32.82 -3.20 -36.20
CA LYS A 122 -33.72 -3.96 -37.07
C LYS A 122 -35.12 -4.11 -36.47
N LEU A 123 -35.24 -4.42 -35.18
CA LEU A 123 -36.53 -4.55 -34.51
C LEU A 123 -37.30 -3.23 -34.46
N VAL A 124 -36.61 -2.11 -34.24
CA VAL A 124 -37.21 -0.77 -34.26
C VAL A 124 -37.68 -0.39 -35.68
N LEU A 125 -36.86 -0.67 -36.71
CA LEU A 125 -37.22 -0.44 -38.11
C LEU A 125 -38.41 -1.29 -38.58
N LEU A 126 -38.44 -2.59 -38.21
CA LEU A 126 -39.56 -3.48 -38.51
C LEU A 126 -40.84 -3.06 -37.77
N ARG A 127 -40.73 -2.54 -36.55
CA ARG A 127 -41.90 -1.97 -35.84
C ARG A 127 -42.42 -0.71 -36.51
N LYS A 128 -41.55 0.15 -37.05
CA LYS A 128 -41.95 1.35 -37.81
C LYS A 128 -42.70 0.99 -39.10
N LEU A 129 -42.22 0.01 -39.87
CA LEU A 129 -42.86 -0.45 -41.12
C LEU A 129 -44.21 -1.16 -40.91
N LYS A 130 -44.50 -1.66 -39.71
CA LYS A 130 -45.79 -2.30 -39.37
C LYS A 130 -46.84 -1.29 -38.87
N GLN A 131 -46.44 -0.06 -38.56
CA GLN A 131 -47.32 1.00 -38.08
C GLN A 131 -47.75 2.00 -39.17
N GLU A 132 -47.15 1.94 -40.36
CA GLU A 132 -47.73 2.48 -41.61
C GLU A 132 -48.59 1.42 -42.28
#